data_AF-A0A9E5J842-F1
#
_entry.id   AF-A0A9E5J842-F1
#
_cell.length_a   1.000
_cell.length_b   1.000
_cell.length_c   1.000
_cell.angle_alpha   90.00
_cell.angle_beta   90.00
_cell.angle_gamma   90.00
#
_symmetry.space_group_name_H-M   'P 1'
#
loop_
_entity.id
_entity.type
_entity.pdbx_description
1 polymer ?
#
loop_
_entity_poly.entity_id
_entity_poly.type
_entity_poly.pdbx_seq_one_letter_code
_entity_poly.pdbx_strand_id
1 'polypeptide(L)'
;MDLKELVQTCALQLAQAPLAYGHGTLNAQDEATWLVLWQLQLPLDLDLSVDVETLHHQVKALNPARHVLDIPQDAIAACQTLIAQRIQTRKPAAYLTREAWLQG
;
A
#
# COMPACT_ATOMS: atom_id res chain seq x y z
N MET A 1 -3.82 -11.72 -8.19
CA MET A 1 -3.77 -11.29 -6.77
C MET A 1 -4.49 -9.97 -6.70
N ASP A 2 -5.44 -9.84 -5.78
CA ASP A 2 -6.19 -8.61 -5.59
C ASP A 2 -5.44 -7.62 -4.69
N LEU A 3 -5.97 -6.39 -4.59
CA LEU A 3 -5.39 -5.33 -3.77
C LEU A 3 -5.30 -5.69 -2.29
N LYS A 4 -6.32 -6.35 -1.74
CA LYS A 4 -6.35 -6.70 -0.32
C LYS A 4 -5.31 -7.76 0.00
N GLU A 5 -5.20 -8.79 -0.83
CA GLU A 5 -4.18 -9.83 -0.74
C GLU A 5 -2.77 -9.24 -0.83
N LEU A 6 -2.55 -8.28 -1.75
CA LEU A 6 -1.27 -7.59 -1.89
C LEU A 6 -0.93 -6.82 -0.62
N VAL A 7 -1.85 -6.00 -0.12
CA VAL A 7 -1.65 -5.19 1.09
C VAL A 7 -1.38 -6.10 2.29
N GLN A 8 -2.16 -7.16 2.48
CA GLN A 8 -1.95 -8.12 3.58
C GLN A 8 -0.58 -8.78 3.50
N THR A 9 -0.16 -9.20 2.30
CA THR A 9 1.17 -9.79 2.08
C THR A 9 2.28 -8.81 2.46
N CYS A 10 2.17 -7.55 2.02
CA CYS A 10 3.12 -6.50 2.36
C CYS A 10 3.13 -6.17 3.86
N ALA A 11 1.96 -6.12 4.50
CA ALA A 11 1.81 -5.87 5.93
C ALA A 11 2.48 -6.97 6.76
N LEU A 12 2.31 -8.24 6.38
CA LEU A 12 2.97 -9.37 7.05
C LEU A 12 4.49 -9.31 6.93
N GLN A 13 5.03 -8.84 5.81
CA GLN A 13 6.48 -8.65 5.64
C GLN A 13 7.01 -7.53 6.54
N LEU A 14 6.30 -6.40 6.61
CA LEU A 14 6.65 -5.28 7.49
C LEU A 14 6.55 -5.69 8.97
N ALA A 15 5.50 -6.40 9.36
CA ALA A 15 5.27 -6.86 10.74
C ALA A 15 6.35 -7.83 11.24
N GLN A 16 6.96 -8.62 10.35
CA GLN A 16 8.05 -9.53 10.69
C GLN A 16 9.42 -8.82 10.81
N ALA A 17 9.53 -7.58 10.34
CA ALA A 17 10.75 -6.80 10.44
C ALA A 17 10.73 -5.91 11.71
N PRO A 18 11.88 -5.68 12.37
CA PRO A 18 11.98 -4.80 13.54
C PRO A 18 11.94 -3.32 13.10
N LEU A 19 10.79 -2.87 12.61
CA LEU A 19 10.55 -1.51 12.13
C LEU A 19 9.82 -0.67 13.18
N ALA A 20 10.21 0.60 13.27
CA ALA A 20 9.42 1.61 13.94
C ALA A 20 8.49 2.26 12.91
N TYR A 21 7.22 2.41 13.29
CA TYR A 21 6.20 3.12 12.52
C TYR A 21 6.02 4.53 13.10
N GLY A 22 5.89 5.54 12.24
CA GLY A 22 5.81 6.95 12.66
C GLY A 22 4.39 7.39 13.03
N HIS A 23 4.23 8.67 13.41
CA HIS A 23 2.95 9.27 13.87
C HIS A 23 1.77 9.23 12.89
N GLY A 24 1.93 8.68 11.68
CA GLY A 24 0.88 8.51 10.67
C GLY A 24 0.62 7.06 10.24
N THR A 25 1.37 6.07 10.72
CA THR A 25 1.06 4.66 10.42
C THR A 25 1.20 3.93 11.74
N LEU A 26 0.08 3.57 12.37
CA LEU A 26 0.09 3.08 13.74
C LEU A 26 0.56 1.61 13.80
N ASN A 27 0.47 0.91 12.67
CA ASN A 27 0.83 -0.50 12.53
C ASN A 27 1.35 -0.80 11.11
N ALA A 28 1.78 -2.05 10.90
CA ALA A 28 2.27 -2.55 9.61
C ALA A 28 1.21 -2.53 8.49
N GLN A 29 -0.06 -2.71 8.84
CA GLN A 29 -1.19 -2.71 7.91
C GLN A 29 -1.42 -1.32 7.33
N ASP A 30 -1.36 -0.27 8.15
CA ASP A 30 -1.52 1.12 7.72
C ASP A 30 -0.37 1.53 6.79
N GLU A 31 0.87 1.23 7.18
CA GLU A 31 2.05 1.55 6.36
C GLU A 31 2.05 0.76 5.03
N ALA A 32 1.67 -0.53 5.06
CA ALA A 32 1.53 -1.34 3.85
C ALA A 32 0.44 -0.81 2.92
N THR A 33 -0.72 -0.47 3.48
CA THR A 33 -1.84 0.10 2.72
C THR A 33 -1.38 1.35 1.98
N TRP A 34 -0.78 2.29 2.71
CA TRP A 34 -0.31 3.53 2.13
C TRP A 34 0.75 3.33 1.06
N LEU A 35 1.78 2.51 1.32
CA LEU A 35 2.85 2.23 0.36
C LEU A 35 2.33 1.54 -0.91
N VAL A 36 1.41 0.59 -0.79
CA VAL A 36 0.83 -0.11 -1.93
C VAL A 36 -0.07 0.82 -2.74
N LEU A 37 -0.96 1.57 -2.11
CA LEU A 37 -1.83 2.53 -2.82
C LEU A 37 -1.00 3.60 -3.54
N TRP A 38 0.03 4.13 -2.88
CA TRP A 38 0.96 5.09 -3.46
C TRP A 38 1.70 4.51 -4.68
N GLN A 39 2.26 3.31 -4.54
CA GLN A 39 3.01 2.65 -5.61
C GLN A 39 2.13 2.31 -6.81
N LEU A 40 0.88 1.92 -6.57
CA LEU A 40 -0.12 1.66 -7.60
C LEU A 40 -0.80 2.93 -8.12
N GLN A 41 -0.45 4.10 -7.58
CA GLN A 41 -1.06 5.39 -7.90
C GLN A 41 -2.59 5.33 -7.84
N LEU A 42 -3.09 4.68 -6.78
CA LEU A 42 -4.49 4.62 -6.40
C LEU A 42 -4.80 5.74 -5.40
N PRO A 43 -6.07 6.12 -5.24
CA PRO A 43 -6.48 7.06 -4.20
C PRO A 43 -6.04 6.53 -2.82
N LEU A 44 -5.35 7.37 -2.05
CA LEU A 44 -4.77 7.00 -0.74
C LEU A 44 -5.82 6.92 0.37
N ASP A 45 -6.99 7.50 0.13
CA ASP A 45 -8.17 7.52 1.00
C ASP A 45 -9.16 6.37 0.70
N LEU A 46 -8.73 5.37 -0.08
CA LEU A 46 -9.55 4.18 -0.33
C LEU A 46 -9.83 3.42 0.97
N ASP A 47 -11.12 3.22 1.26
CA ASP A 47 -11.57 2.41 2.37
C ASP A 47 -11.46 0.91 2.03
N LEU A 48 -10.38 0.26 2.47
CA LEU A 48 -10.20 -1.19 2.23
C LEU A 48 -11.11 -2.09 3.11
N SER A 49 -11.94 -1.53 3.98
CA SER A 49 -12.89 -2.29 4.79
C SER A 49 -14.08 -2.80 3.96
N VAL A 50 -14.47 -2.08 2.89
CA VAL A 50 -15.53 -2.49 1.97
C VAL A 50 -15.07 -3.63 1.08
N ASP A 51 -16.00 -4.38 0.49
CA ASP A 51 -15.67 -5.49 -0.41
C ASP A 51 -14.88 -5.05 -1.66
N VAL A 52 -14.16 -6.01 -2.26
CA VAL A 52 -13.26 -5.73 -3.38
C VAL A 52 -14.00 -5.30 -4.65
N GLU A 53 -15.27 -5.68 -4.81
CA GLU A 53 -16.10 -5.28 -5.94
C GLU A 53 -16.51 -3.81 -5.83
N THR A 54 -16.90 -3.36 -4.64
CA THR A 54 -17.14 -1.95 -4.32
C THR A 54 -15.89 -1.10 -4.53
N LEU A 55 -14.73 -1.56 -4.04
CA LEU A 55 -13.44 -0.90 -4.30
C LEU A 55 -13.16 -0.79 -5.80
N HIS A 56 -13.40 -1.86 -6.55
CA HIS A 56 -13.20 -1.87 -8.00
C HIS A 56 -14.06 -0.83 -8.69
N HIS A 57 -15.34 -0.73 -8.32
CA HIS A 57 -16.24 0.26 -8.87
C HIS A 57 -15.78 1.69 -8.57
N GLN A 58 -15.39 2.00 -7.33
CA GLN A 58 -14.88 3.31 -6.93
C GLN A 58 -13.62 3.69 -7.71
N VAL A 59 -12.66 2.77 -7.80
CA VAL A 59 -11.40 3.02 -8.53
C VAL A 59 -11.64 3.19 -10.02
N LYS A 60 -12.49 2.38 -10.65
CA LYS A 60 -12.81 2.50 -12.08
C LYS A 60 -13.55 3.80 -12.40
N ALA A 61 -14.40 4.28 -11.49
CA ALA A 61 -15.09 5.56 -11.63
C ALA A 61 -14.11 6.75 -11.63
N LEU A 62 -13.05 6.68 -10.82
CA LEU A 62 -12.02 7.71 -10.75
C LEU A 62 -11.01 7.59 -11.89
N ASN A 63 -10.59 6.37 -12.21
CA ASN A 63 -9.64 6.09 -13.27
C ASN A 63 -9.90 4.69 -13.89
N PRO A 64 -10.48 4.63 -15.11
CA PRO A 64 -10.78 3.38 -15.77
C PRO A 64 -9.58 2.48 -16.08
N ALA A 65 -8.36 3.03 -16.10
CA ALA A 65 -7.13 2.29 -16.36
C ALA A 65 -6.56 1.60 -15.11
N ARG A 66 -7.11 1.86 -13.92
CA ARG A 66 -6.65 1.24 -12.67
C ARG A 66 -7.39 -0.07 -12.39
N HIS A 67 -6.65 -1.02 -11.83
CA HIS A 67 -7.14 -2.37 -11.52
C HIS A 67 -6.84 -2.70 -10.05
N VAL A 68 -7.83 -3.24 -9.35
CA VAL A 68 -7.71 -3.69 -7.95
C VAL A 68 -8.03 -5.17 -7.76
N LEU A 69 -8.66 -5.82 -8.74
CA LEU A 69 -8.99 -7.25 -8.73
C LEU A 69 -7.88 -8.10 -9.33
N ASP A 70 -7.23 -7.58 -10.37
CA ASP A 70 -6.14 -8.25 -11.07
C ASP A 70 -4.99 -7.27 -11.26
N ILE A 71 -4.16 -7.18 -10.23
CA ILE A 71 -3.00 -6.28 -10.25
C ILE A 71 -1.92 -6.92 -11.12
N PRO A 72 -1.39 -6.20 -12.13
CA PRO A 72 -0.30 -6.69 -12.97
C PRO A 72 0.92 -7.14 -12.16
N GLN A 73 1.60 -8.20 -12.62
CA GLN A 73 2.72 -8.81 -11.90
C GLN A 73 3.90 -7.84 -11.72
N ASP A 74 4.16 -6.97 -12.68
CA ASP A 74 5.16 -5.91 -12.60
C ASP A 74 4.82 -4.88 -11.52
N ALA A 75 3.54 -4.50 -11.40
CA ALA A 75 3.08 -3.61 -10.35
C ALA A 75 3.18 -4.26 -8.96
N ILE A 76 2.83 -5.55 -8.84
CA ILE A 76 3.05 -6.34 -7.62
C ILE A 76 4.54 -6.35 -7.24
N ALA A 77 5.41 -6.64 -8.19
CA ALA A 77 6.86 -6.69 -7.96
C ALA A 77 7.42 -5.32 -7.54
N ALA A 78 6.88 -4.23 -8.09
CA ALA A 78 7.25 -2.87 -7.68
C ALA A 78 6.86 -2.59 -6.23
N CYS A 79 5.64 -2.96 -5.81
CA CYS A 79 5.21 -2.88 -4.41
C CYS A 79 6.12 -3.69 -3.48
N GLN A 80 6.41 -4.94 -3.84
CA GLN A 80 7.29 -5.80 -3.05
C GLN A 80 8.71 -5.24 -2.94
N THR A 81 9.22 -4.65 -4.02
CA THR A 81 10.54 -3.98 -4.03
C THR A 81 10.56 -2.79 -3.08
N LEU A 82 9.50 -1.97 -3.07
CA LEU A 82 9.36 -0.84 -2.16
C LEU A 82 9.32 -1.29 -0.68
N ILE A 83 8.57 -2.35 -0.37
CA ILE A 83 8.52 -2.95 0.97
C ILE A 83 9.89 -3.51 1.38
N ALA A 84 10.56 -4.24 0.49
CA ALA A 84 11.91 -4.74 0.75
C ALA A 84 12.90 -3.59 1.03
N GLN A 85 12.82 -2.49 0.27
CA GLN A 85 13.63 -1.30 0.51
C GLN A 85 13.33 -0.65 1.86
N ARG A 86 12.05 -0.57 2.25
CA ARG A 86 11.62 -0.09 3.57
C ARG A 86 12.22 -0.91 4.70
N ILE A 87 12.18 -2.24 4.57
CA ILE A 87 12.75 -3.17 5.55
C ILE A 87 14.27 -3.03 5.63
N GLN A 88 14.96 -3.07 4.49
CA GLN A 88 16.43 -3.05 4.44
C GLN A 88 17.02 -1.73 4.94
N THR A 89 16.46 -0.61 4.50
CA THR A 89 16.99 0.71 4.85
C THR A 89 16.52 1.19 6.21
N ARG A 90 15.40 0.63 6.72
CA ARG A 90 14.69 1.09 7.92
C ARG A 90 14.32 2.58 7.90
N LYS A 91 14.42 3.24 6.74
CA LYS A 91 14.00 4.63 6.56
C LYS A 91 12.48 4.70 6.64
N PRO A 92 11.90 5.70 7.31
CA PRO A 92 10.44 5.88 7.33
C PRO A 92 9.87 5.96 5.92
N ALA A 93 8.63 5.50 5.74
CA ALA A 93 7.95 5.45 4.44
C ALA A 93 8.02 6.80 3.68
N ALA A 94 7.89 7.91 4.39
CA ALA A 94 7.99 9.26 3.83
C ALA A 94 9.33 9.60 3.14
N TYR A 95 10.43 8.97 3.56
CA TYR A 95 11.74 9.16 2.91
C TYR A 95 11.85 8.37 1.60
N LEU A 96 11.03 7.34 1.42
CA LEU A 96 11.01 6.51 0.22
C LEU A 96 10.12 7.14 -0.85
N THR A 97 8.93 7.58 -0.45
CA THR A 97 7.96 8.22 -1.35
C THR A 97 8.25 9.70 -1.58
N ARG A 98 9.07 10.31 -0.72
CA ARG A 98 9.26 11.77 -0.61
C ARG A 98 7.99 12.54 -0.28
N GLU A 99 6.98 11.85 0.23
CA GLU A 99 5.70 12.39 0.65
C GLU A 99 5.47 12.01 2.11
N ALA A 100 5.19 13.00 2.96
CA ALA A 100 4.81 12.73 4.34
C ALA A 100 3.28 12.73 4.44
N TRP A 101 2.70 11.63 4.90
CA TRP A 101 1.32 11.61 5.33
C TRP A 101 1.24 12.21 6.74
N LEU A 102 0.53 13.33 6.88
CA LEU A 102 0.38 14.07 8.13
C LEU A 102 -1.10 14.18 8.48
N GLN A 103 -1.52 13.26 9.38
CA GLN A 103 -2.82 13.18 10.08
C GLN A 103 -4.09 13.05 9.21
N GLY A 104 -5.11 12.34 9.67
CA GLY A 104 -5.33 11.72 10.98
C GLY A 104 -6.75 11.16 11.06
#